data_AF-A0A7C7G2F9-F1
#
_entry.id   AF-A0A7C7G2F9-F1
#
_cell.length_a   1.000
_cell.length_b   1.000
_cell.length_c   1.000
_cell.angle_alpha   90.00
_cell.angle_beta   90.00
_cell.angle_gamma   90.00
#
_symmetry.space_group_name_H-M   'P 1'
#
loop_
_entity.id
_entity.type
_entity.pdbx_description
1 polymer ?
#
loop_
_entity_poly.entity_id
_entity_poly.type
_entity_poly.pdbx_seq_one_letter_code
_entity_poly.pdbx_strand_id
1 'polypeptide(L)' 'MNIKDEILYDYQYVRLLDVFLLAPIMIYASTFKALPDWVRLVLLVSGVATMVFNGKNYLEIEKQKDNQ' A
#
# COMPACT_ATOMS: atom_id res chain seq x y z
N MET A 1 -0.03 -26.32 0.80
CA MET A 1 0.25 -24.88 0.68
C MET A 1 1.75 -24.67 0.85
N ASN A 2 2.41 -23.94 -0.05
CA ASN A 2 3.85 -23.70 0.04
C ASN A 2 4.11 -22.67 1.17
N ILE A 3 5.23 -22.76 1.87
CA ILE A 3 5.62 -21.80 2.93
C ILE A 3 5.58 -20.35 2.41
N LYS A 4 5.91 -20.17 1.12
CA LYS A 4 5.84 -18.87 0.45
C LYS A 4 4.41 -18.31 0.37
N ASP A 5 3.42 -19.17 0.17
CA ASP A 5 2.02 -18.76 0.06
C ASP A 5 1.50 -18.33 1.44
N GLU A 6 1.83 -19.07 2.48
CA GLU A 6 1.47 -18.74 3.88
C GLU A 6 1.96 -17.36 4.30
N ILE A 7 3.25 -17.10 4.03
CA ILE A 7 3.86 -15.78 4.27
C ILE A 7 3.12 -14.67 3.48
N LEU A 8 2.73 -14.94 2.23
CA LEU A 8 2.02 -13.99 1.37
C LEU A 8 0.60 -13.66 1.87
N TYR A 9 -0.07 -14.60 2.54
CA TYR A 9 -1.36 -14.38 3.18
C TYR A 9 -1.26 -13.60 4.49
N ASP A 10 -0.25 -13.87 5.30
CA ASP A 10 -0.08 -13.18 6.59
C ASP A 10 0.16 -11.66 6.40
N TYR A 11 0.73 -11.26 5.26
CA TYR A 11 0.95 -9.84 4.94
C TYR A 11 -0.29 -9.09 4.42
N GLN A 12 -1.47 -9.72 4.27
CA GLN A 12 -2.67 -9.04 3.78
C GLN A 12 -3.09 -7.86 4.67
N TYR A 13 -3.01 -8.02 6.00
CA TYR A 13 -3.32 -6.94 6.95
C TYR A 13 -2.37 -5.75 6.82
N VAL A 14 -1.09 -6.01 6.55
CA VAL A 14 -0.10 -4.95 6.31
C VAL A 14 -0.42 -4.18 5.03
N ARG A 15 -0.83 -4.88 3.97
CA ARG A 15 -1.25 -4.23 2.71
C ARG A 15 -2.50 -3.38 2.89
N LEU A 16 -3.46 -3.84 3.70
CA LEU A 16 -4.64 -3.04 4.05
C LEU A 16 -4.26 -1.79 4.85
N LEU A 17 -3.36 -1.91 5.83
CA LEU A 17 -2.82 -0.77 6.56
C LEU A 17 -2.13 0.24 5.62
N ASP A 18 -1.35 -0.26 4.66
CA ASP A 18 -0.69 0.60 3.67
C ASP A 18 -1.69 1.36 2.80
N VAL A 19 -2.76 0.70 2.34
CA VAL A 19 -3.78 1.28 1.45
C VAL A 19 -4.70 2.26 2.18
N PHE A 20 -5.17 1.90 3.38
CA PHE A 20 -6.21 2.66 4.09
C PHE A 20 -5.66 3.64 5.12
N LEU A 21 -4.40 3.53 5.52
CA LEU A 21 -3.80 4.40 6.53
C LEU A 21 -2.53 5.08 6.03
N LEU A 22 -1.48 4.32 5.68
CA LEU A 22 -0.17 4.92 5.38
C LEU A 22 -0.19 5.78 4.11
N ALA A 23 -0.74 5.25 3.00
CA ALA A 23 -0.84 5.99 1.75
C ALA A 23 -1.70 7.26 1.87
N PRO A 24 -2.91 7.24 2.48
CA PRO A 24 -3.66 8.46 2.75
C PRO A 24 -2.89 9.49 3.58
N ILE A 25 -2.15 9.05 4.61
CA ILE A 25 -1.32 9.95 5.43
C ILE A 25 -0.22 10.60 4.58
N MET A 26 0.48 9.84 3.73
CA MET A 26 1.50 10.38 2.84
C MET A 26 0.92 11.39 1.84
N ILE A 27 -0.20 11.06 1.20
CA ILE A 27 -0.88 11.95 0.26
C ILE A 27 -1.35 13.22 0.98
N TYR A 28 -1.93 13.09 2.17
CA TYR A 28 -2.36 14.24 2.97
C TYR A 28 -1.17 15.13 3.36
N ALA A 29 -0.09 14.54 3.88
CA ALA A 29 1.12 15.27 4.25
C ALA A 29 1.75 16.02 3.07
N SER A 30 1.62 15.51 1.84
CA SER A 30 2.10 16.20 0.62
C SER A 30 1.44 17.56 0.37
N THR A 31 0.28 17.82 1.00
CA THR A 31 -0.44 19.10 0.89
C THR A 31 0.14 20.20 1.78
N PHE A 32 1.03 19.86 2.72
CA PHE A 32 1.56 20.81 3.69
C PHE A 32 2.61 21.73 3.08
N LYS A 33 2.27 23.01 2.94
CA LYS A 33 3.17 24.04 2.38
C LYS A 33 4.43 24.33 3.22
N ALA A 34 4.46 23.84 4.46
CA ALA A 34 5.65 23.92 5.32
C ALA A 34 6.78 22.98 4.86
N LEU A 35 6.47 21.97 4.04
CA LEU A 35 7.45 21.05 3.50
C LEU A 35 8.04 21.57 2.18
N PRO A 36 9.33 21.33 1.90
CA PRO A 36 9.91 21.61 0.58
C PRO A 36 9.15 20.90 -0.55
N ASP A 37 9.09 21.52 -1.72
CA ASP A 37 8.32 21.00 -2.86
C ASP A 37 8.74 19.58 -3.29
N TRP A 38 10.03 19.27 -3.19
CA TRP A 38 10.52 17.92 -3.49
C TRP A 38 10.02 16.88 -2.48
N VAL A 39 9.91 17.22 -1.19
CA VAL A 39 9.37 16.32 -0.15
C VAL A 39 7.90 16.07 -0.41
N ARG A 40 7.15 17.13 -0.74
CA ARG A 40 5.74 17.04 -1.10
C ARG A 40 5.54 16.15 -2.32
N LEU A 41 6.35 16.33 -3.35
CA LEU A 41 6.30 15.48 -4.55
C LEU A 41 6.59 14.01 -4.22
N VAL A 42 7.63 13.73 -3.43
CA VAL A 42 7.98 12.36 -3.00
C VAL A 42 6.83 11.75 -2.20
N LEU A 43 6.28 12.46 -1.22
CA LEU A 43 5.15 11.97 -0.42
C LEU A 43 3.92 11.68 -1.27
N LEU A 44 3.60 12.54 -2.24
CA LEU A 44 2.48 12.33 -3.15
C LEU A 44 2.69 11.10 -4.02
N VAL A 45 3.85 11.00 -4.68
CA VAL A 45 4.17 9.89 -5.58
C VAL A 45 4.26 8.58 -4.80
N SER A 46 4.95 8.56 -3.67
CA SER A 46 5.06 7.39 -2.80
C SER A 46 3.69 6.98 -2.25
N GLY A 47 2.89 7.92 -1.76
CA GLY A 47 1.53 7.63 -1.28
C GLY A 47 0.66 6.97 -2.35
N VAL A 48 0.62 7.55 -3.55
CA VAL A 48 -0.15 6.98 -4.68
C VAL A 48 0.41 5.62 -5.09
N ALA A 49 1.73 5.47 -5.20
CA ALA A 49 2.37 4.21 -5.57
C ALA A 49 2.08 3.10 -4.54
N THR A 50 2.21 3.40 -3.24
CA THR A 50 1.90 2.48 -2.14
C THR A 50 0.45 2.02 -2.19
N MET A 51 -0.50 2.94 -2.41
CA MET A 51 -1.92 2.60 -2.51
C MET A 51 -2.19 1.66 -3.69
N VAL A 52 -1.68 1.99 -4.87
CA VAL A 52 -1.91 1.20 -6.10
C VAL A 52 -1.23 -0.17 -6.01
N PHE A 53 0.03 -0.21 -5.58
CA PHE A 53 0.79 -1.45 -5.51
C PHE A 53 0.22 -2.41 -4.47
N ASN A 54 0.00 -1.94 -3.23
CA ASN A 54 -0.54 -2.79 -2.18
C ASN A 54 -2.01 -3.16 -2.42
N GLY A 55 -2.81 -2.25 -3.00
CA GLY A 55 -4.20 -2.53 -3.36
C GLY A 55 -4.30 -3.62 -4.45
N LYS A 56 -3.48 -3.53 -5.51
CA LYS A 56 -3.43 -4.57 -6.55
C LYS A 56 -2.97 -5.91 -5.97
N ASN A 57 -1.91 -5.90 -5.17
CA ASN A 57 -1.39 -7.11 -4.57
C ASN A 57 -2.38 -7.76 -3.60
N TYR A 58 -3.16 -6.98 -2.85
CA TYR A 58 -4.23 -7.49 -2.00
C TYR A 58 -5.27 -8.26 -2.83
N LEU A 59 -5.81 -7.61 -3.87
CA LEU A 59 -6.84 -8.20 -4.73
C LEU A 59 -6.36 -9.46 -5.46
N GLU A 60 -5.08 -9.50 -5.88
CA GLU A 60 -4.52 -10.65 -6.57
C GLU A 60 -4.41 -11.88 -5.66
N ILE A 61 -3.98 -11.69 -4.41
CA ILE A 61 -3.83 -12.79 -3.46
C ILE A 61 -5.17 -13.26 -2.93
N GLU A 62 -6.12 -12.35 -2.71
CA GLU A 62 -7.47 -12.75 -2.30
C GLU A 62 -8.11 -13.64 -3.36
N LYS A 63 -7.97 -13.29 -4.65
CA LYS A 63 -8.41 -14.16 -5.75
C LYS A 63 -7.69 -15.50 -5.78
N GLN A 64 -6.41 -15.57 -5.42
CA GLN A 64 -5.69 -16.84 -5.34
C GLN A 64 -6.21 -17.71 -4.20
N LYS A 65 -6.69 -17.10 -3.11
CA LYS A 65 -7.29 -17.80 -1.96
C LYS A 65 -8.60 -18.46 -2.32
N ASP A 66 -9.45 -17.72 -3.04
CA ASP A 66 -10.78 -18.20 -3.43
C ASP A 66 -10.73 -19.34 -4.46
N ASN A 67 -9.63 -19.46 -5.21
CA ASN A 67 -9.41 -20.50 -6.22
C ASN A 67 -8.65 -21.73 -5.71
N GLN A 68 -8.27 -21.77 -4.43
CA GLN A 68 -7.62 -22.91 -3.76
C GLN A 68 -8.63 -23.70 -2.93
#